data_AF-A0A3B1BV59-F1
#
_entry.id   AF-A0A3B1BV59-F1
#
_cell.length_a   1.000
_cell.length_b   1.000
_cell.length_c   1.000
_cell.angle_alpha   90.00
_cell.angle_beta   90.00
_cell.angle_gamma   90.00
#
_symmetry.space_group_name_H-M   'P 1'
#
loop_
_entity.id
_entity.type
_entity.pdbx_description
1 polymer ?
#
loop_
_entity_poly.entity_id
_entity_poly.type
_entity_poly.pdbx_seq_one_letter_code
_entity_poly.pdbx_strand_id
1 'polypeptide(L)' 'MIAAILAGGKSRRMGQDKAFLEFEGVPMIHRVINAVNPHVKEMVII' A
#
# COMPACT_ATOMS: atom_id res chain seq x y z
N MET A 1 -15.39 10.35 2.09
CA MET A 1 -15.04 9.24 1.18
C MET A 1 -14.07 8.34 1.92
N ILE A 2 -14.25 7.03 1.79
CA ILE A 2 -13.40 6.00 2.39
C ILE A 2 -12.58 5.36 1.28
N ALA A 3 -11.29 5.12 1.51
CA ALA A 3 -10.45 4.32 0.62
C ALA A 3 -10.15 2.94 1.21
N ALA A 4 -10.06 1.93 0.34
CA ALA A 4 -9.52 0.62 0.66
C ALA A 4 -8.22 0.40 -0.13
N ILE A 5 -7.11 0.19 0.57
CA ILE A 5 -5.83 -0.17 -0.04
C ILE A 5 -5.66 -1.70 0.08
N LEU A 6 -5.63 -2.38 -1.07
CA LEU A 6 -5.38 -3.82 -1.14
C LEU A 6 -3.87 -4.07 -1.10
N ALA A 7 -3.36 -4.37 0.09
CA ALA A 7 -1.95 -4.61 0.36
C ALA A 7 -1.62 -6.10 0.54
N GLY A 8 -2.62 -6.97 0.70
CA GLY A 8 -2.45 -8.41 0.87
C GLY A 8 -2.38 -9.25 -0.42
N GLY A 9 -1.98 -10.52 -0.25
CA GLY A 9 -1.97 -11.53 -1.31
C GLY A 9 -0.97 -12.66 -1.03
N LYS A 10 -0.99 -13.75 -1.83
CA LYS A 10 -0.10 -14.91 -1.61
C LYS A 10 1.38 -14.67 -1.97
N SER A 11 1.74 -13.49 -2.45
CA SER A 11 3.11 -13.09 -2.82
C SER A 11 3.89 -14.11 -3.69
N ARG A 12 3.21 -14.88 -4.54
CA ARG A 12 3.78 -16.04 -5.28
C ARG A 12 4.79 -15.67 -6.38
N ARG A 13 4.68 -14.46 -6.95
CA ARG A 13 5.55 -14.00 -8.04
C ARG A 13 6.81 -13.30 -7.55
N MET A 14 6.67 -12.44 -6.53
CA MET A 14 7.78 -11.68 -5.96
C MET A 14 8.50 -12.42 -4.83
N GLY A 15 7.88 -13.45 -4.24
CA GLY A 15 8.47 -14.26 -3.17
C GLY A 15 8.55 -13.57 -1.81
N GLN A 16 8.13 -12.30 -1.72
CA GLN A 16 8.15 -11.49 -0.51
C GLN A 16 6.94 -10.54 -0.50
N ASP A 17 6.61 -10.02 0.68
CA ASP A 17 5.52 -9.06 0.82
C ASP A 17 5.86 -7.74 0.09
N LYS A 18 5.15 -7.50 -1.02
CA LYS A 18 5.36 -6.33 -1.87
C LYS A 18 5.00 -5.02 -1.15
N ALA A 19 4.07 -5.04 -0.19
CA ALA A 19 3.64 -3.81 0.49
C ALA A 19 4.81 -3.13 1.21
N PHE A 20 5.70 -3.93 1.81
CA PHE A 20 6.86 -3.48 2.55
C PHE A 20 8.16 -3.43 1.74
N LEU A 21 8.13 -3.88 0.48
CA LEU A 21 9.27 -3.74 -0.41
C LEU A 21 9.61 -2.26 -0.58
N GLU A 22 10.87 -1.91 -0.44
CA GLU A 22 11.34 -0.56 -0.70
C GLU A 22 11.49 -0.34 -2.21
N PHE A 23 11.01 0.80 -2.66
CA PHE A 23 11.33 1.37 -3.96
C PHE A 23 11.94 2.75 -3.72
N GLU A 24 13.19 2.94 -4.15
CA GLU A 24 14.00 4.14 -3.87
C GLU A 24 14.02 4.51 -2.37
N GLY A 25 14.20 3.52 -1.50
CA GLY A 25 14.24 3.72 -0.04
C GLY A 25 12.90 4.06 0.62
N VAL A 26 11.78 3.96 -0.10
CA VAL A 26 10.44 4.18 0.44
C VAL A 26 9.60 2.91 0.27
N PRO A 27 8.99 2.37 1.35
CA PRO A 27 8.07 1.24 1.25
C PRO A 27 6.94 1.52 0.26
N MET A 28 6.63 0.56 -0.61
CA MET A 28 5.59 0.73 -1.63
C MET A 28 4.24 1.15 -1.04
N ILE A 29 3.87 0.62 0.13
CA ILE A 29 2.62 0.98 0.82
C ILE A 29 2.56 2.46 1.22
N HIS A 30 3.68 3.05 1.65
CA HIS A 30 3.75 4.48 2.01
C HIS A 30 3.48 5.38 0.80
N ARG A 31 3.94 4.98 -0.39
CA ARG A 31 3.68 5.73 -1.63
C ARG A 31 2.19 5.78 -1.95
N VAL A 32 1.48 4.67 -1.77
CA VAL A 32 0.01 4.61 -1.99
C VAL A 32 -0.73 5.43 -0.94
N ILE A 33 -0.37 5.29 0.34
CA ILE A 33 -0.97 6.07 1.43
C ILE A 33 -0.84 7.56 1.15
N ASN A 34 0.37 8.04 0.82
CA ASN A 34 0.63 9.46 0.55
C ASN A 34 -0.17 9.99 -0.64
N ALA A 35 -0.35 9.17 -1.68
CA ALA A 35 -1.15 9.56 -2.85
C ALA A 35 -2.66 9.66 -2.53
N VAL A 36 -3.18 8.81 -1.64
CA VAL A 36 -4.62 8.72 -1.36
C VAL A 36 -5.06 9.63 -0.20
N ASN A 37 -4.20 9.83 0.80
CA ASN A 37 -4.48 10.57 2.03
C ASN A 37 -5.16 11.96 1.82
N PRO A 38 -4.74 12.83 0.88
CA PRO A 38 -5.37 14.14 0.72
C PRO A 38 -6.80 14.10 0.15
N HIS A 39 -7.28 12.93 -0.30
CA HIS A 39 -8.56 12.78 -1.00
C HIS A 39 -9.64 12.07 -0.17
N VAL A 40 -9.29 11.52 1.01
CA VAL A 40 -10.21 10.72 1.83
C VAL A 40 -10.20 11.15 3.28
N LYS A 41 -11.30 10.86 3.98
CA LYS A 41 -11.40 11.12 5.43
C LYS A 41 -10.97 9.91 6.26
N GLU A 42 -11.11 8.73 5.69
CA GLU A 42 -10.81 7.45 6.32
C GLU A 42 -10.22 6.50 5.28
N MET A 43 -9.36 5.60 5.75
CA MET A 43 -8.67 4.63 4.94
C MET A 43 -8.56 3.30 5.70
N VAL A 44 -8.77 2.20 4.97
CA VAL A 44 -8.57 0.83 5.47
C VAL A 44 -7.53 0.15 4.59
N ILE A 45 -6.61 -0.59 5.20
CA ILE A 45 -5.63 -1.42 4.52
C ILE A 45 -6.06 -2.88 4.69
N ILE A 46 -6.15 -3.62 3.58
CA ILE A 46 -6.66 -5.00 3.50
C ILE A 46 -5.56 -5.94 3.00
#